data_AF-A0A969SZ58-F1
#
_entry.id   AF-A0A969SZ58-F1
#
_cell.length_a   1.000
_cell.length_b   1.000
_cell.length_c   1.000
_cell.angle_alpha   90.00
_cell.angle_beta   90.00
_cell.angle_gamma   90.00
#
_symmetry.space_group_name_H-M   'P 1'
#
loop_
_entity.id
_entity.type
_entity.pdbx_description
1 polymer ?
#
loop_
_entity_poly.entity_id
_entity_poly.type
_entity_poly.pdbx_seq_one_letter_code
_entity_poly.pdbx_strand_id
1 'polypeptide(L)' 'MLLELITFALLGIEAIGLEIENPFGYDYNDIPLNKIYQRLRDDIEELIND' A
#
# COMPACT_ATOMS: atom_id res chain seq x y z
N MET A 1 20.21 -19.50 17.65
CA MET A 1 19.65 -19.97 16.36
C MET A 1 18.13 -20.14 16.32
N LEU A 2 17.52 -21.15 16.97
CA LEU A 2 16.06 -21.36 16.82
C LEU A 2 15.23 -20.20 17.42
N LEU A 3 15.64 -19.71 18.59
CA LEU A 3 14.99 -18.56 19.23
C LEU A 3 15.06 -17.31 18.34
N GLU A 4 16.23 -17.02 17.75
CA GLU A 4 16.41 -15.90 16.82
C GLU A 4 15.48 -16.03 15.60
N LEU A 5 15.34 -17.23 15.04
CA LEU A 5 14.46 -17.47 13.90
C LEU A 5 12.99 -17.25 14.25
N ILE A 6 12.55 -17.76 15.40
CA ILE A 6 11.17 -17.59 15.88
C ILE A 6 10.89 -16.11 16.17
N THR A 7 11.82 -15.41 16.83
CA THR A 7 11.70 -13.98 17.10
C THR A 7 11.66 -13.18 15.81
N PHE A 8 12.53 -13.46 14.83
CA PHE A 8 12.50 -12.81 13.53
C PHE A 8 11.17 -13.04 12.80
N ALA A 9 10.65 -14.26 12.81
CA ALA A 9 9.38 -14.58 12.17
C ALA A 9 8.20 -13.85 12.83
N LEU A 10 8.14 -13.82 14.18
CA LEU A 10 7.06 -13.15 14.90
C LEU A 10 7.09 -11.63 14.71
N LEU A 11 8.26 -11.01 14.85
CA LEU A 11 8.43 -9.57 14.62
C LEU A 11 8.20 -9.19 13.15
N GLY A 12 8.60 -10.06 12.21
CA GLY A 12 8.35 -9.86 10.80
C GLY A 12 6.86 -9.87 10.46
N ILE A 13 6.08 -10.81 11.03
CA ILE A 13 4.63 -10.86 10.86
C ILE A 13 3.96 -9.62 11.46
N GLU A 14 4.38 -9.20 12.65
CA GLU A 14 3.87 -7.98 13.29
C GLU A 14 4.14 -6.73 12.45
N ALA A 15 5.36 -6.56 11.97
CA ALA A 15 5.74 -5.44 11.11
C ALA A 15 4.92 -5.40 9.81
N ILE A 16 4.71 -6.56 9.16
CA ILE A 16 3.84 -6.64 7.98
C ILE A 16 2.40 -6.26 8.33
N GLY A 17 1.90 -6.71 9.48
CA GLY A 17 0.56 -6.38 9.98
C GLY A 17 0.34 -4.88 10.13
N LEU A 18 1.34 -4.16 10.67
CA LEU A 18 1.30 -2.71 10.82
C LEU A 18 1.30 -1.98 9.46
N GLU A 19 2.15 -2.43 8.53
CA GLU A 19 2.23 -1.84 7.18
C GLU A 19 0.92 -2.00 6.39
N ILE A 20 0.17 -3.09 6.58
CA ILE A 20 -1.09 -3.33 5.85
C ILE A 20 -2.33 -2.75 6.55
N GLU A 21 -2.21 -2.27 7.78
CA GLU A 21 -3.36 -1.82 8.58
C GLU A 21 -4.03 -0.57 7.98
N ASN A 22 -3.23 0.35 7.44
CA ASN A 22 -3.71 1.59 6.82
C ASN A 22 -3.23 1.72 5.36
N PRO A 23 -3.81 0.96 4.41
CA PRO A 23 -3.32 0.89 3.02
C PRO A 23 -3.55 2.19 2.22
N PHE A 24 -4.18 3.20 2.81
CA PHE A 24 -4.53 4.48 2.20
C PHE A 24 -3.69 5.64 2.75
N GLY A 25 -2.61 5.33 3.47
CA GLY A 25 -1.65 6.31 3.96
C GLY A 25 -0.70 6.84 2.89
N TYR A 26 0.52 7.16 3.31
CA TYR A 26 1.60 7.65 2.46
C TYR A 26 2.92 6.88 2.65
N ASP A 27 2.85 5.68 3.21
CA ASP A 27 3.99 4.78 3.36
C ASP A 27 4.39 4.20 2.00
N TYR A 28 5.60 3.63 1.93
CA TYR A 28 6.18 3.17 0.67
C TYR A 28 5.33 2.08 -0.03
N ASN A 29 4.67 1.24 0.77
CA ASN A 29 3.85 0.13 0.29
C ASN A 29 2.34 0.45 0.20
N ASP A 30 1.96 1.71 0.43
CA ASP A 30 0.55 2.10 0.38
C ASP A 30 0.01 2.17 -1.05
N ILE A 31 -1.32 2.07 -1.15
CA ILE A 31 -2.03 2.20 -2.42
C ILE A 31 -1.88 3.65 -2.92
N PRO A 32 -1.39 3.86 -4.15
CA PRO A 32 -1.12 5.21 -4.66
C PRO A 32 -2.41 5.90 -5.12
N LEU A 33 -3.27 6.32 -4.17
CA LEU A 33 -4.57 6.92 -4.43
C LEU A 33 -4.51 8.14 -5.35
N ASN A 34 -3.48 8.97 -5.21
CA ASN A 34 -3.29 10.14 -6.07
C ASN A 34 -3.12 9.75 -7.55
N LYS A 35 -2.40 8.66 -7.84
CA LYS A 35 -2.22 8.17 -9.21
C LYS A 35 -3.52 7.59 -9.77
N ILE A 36 -4.29 6.89 -8.93
CA ILE A 36 -5.59 6.34 -9.30
C ILE A 36 -6.57 7.48 -9.61
N TYR A 37 -6.61 8.51 -8.74
CA TYR A 37 -7.45 9.69 -8.94
C TYR A 37 -7.09 10.44 -10.22
N GLN A 38 -5.80 10.70 -10.46
CA GLN A 38 -5.34 11.35 -11.69
C GLN A 38 -5.78 10.55 -12.92
N ARG A 39 -5.57 9.23 -12.90
CA ARG A 39 -5.98 8.39 -14.02
C ARG A 39 -7.49 8.43 -14.27
N LEU A 40 -8.30 8.31 -13.21
CA LEU A 40 -9.76 8.39 -13.33
C LEU A 40 -10.20 9.74 -13.89
N ARG A 41 -9.55 10.82 -13.47
CA ARG A 41 -9.83 12.15 -13.99
C ARG A 41 -9.51 12.26 -15.47
N ASP A 42 -8.34 11.80 -15.88
CA ASP A 42 -7.89 11.84 -17.28
C ASP A 42 -8.84 11.01 -18.16
N ASP A 43 -9.22 9.81 -17.72
CA ASP A 43 -10.18 8.95 -18.41
C ASP A 43 -11.55 9.64 -18.59
N ILE A 44 -12.03 10.39 -17.59
CA ILE A 44 -13.28 11.16 -17.67
C ILE A 44 -13.13 12.36 -18.62
N GLU A 45 -12.01 13.08 -18.56
CA GLU A 45 -11.74 14.21 -19.44
C GLU A 45 -11.64 13.76 -20.92
N GLU A 46 -11.07 12.59 -21.19
CA GLU A 46 -11.06 11.98 -22.52
C GLU A 46 -12.49 11.72 -23.02
N LEU A 47 -13.32 11.05 -22.20
CA LEU A 47 -14.70 10.73 -22.56
C LEU A 47 -15.62 11.95 -22.80
N ILE A 48 -15.34 13.08 -22.14
CA ILE A 48 -16.12 14.32 -22.33
C ILE A 48 -15.68 15.08 -23.58
N ASN A 49 -14.40 14.97 -23.95
CA ASN A 49 -13.82 15.69 -25.09
C ASN A 49 -13.89 14.92 -26.42
N ASP A 50 -14.40 13.68 -26.40
CA ASP A 50 -14.85 12.90 -27.56
C ASP A 50 -16.21 13.39 -28.11
#